data_AF-A0A2V6TYX8-F1
#
_entry.id   AF-A0A2V6TYX8-F1
#
_cell.length_a   1.000
_cell.length_b   1.000
_cell.length_c   1.000
_cell.angle_alpha   90.00
_cell.angle_beta   90.00
_cell.angle_gamma   90.00
#
_symmetry.space_group_name_H-M   'P 1'
#
loop_
_entity.id
_entity.type
_entity.pdbx_description
1 polymer ?
#
loop_
_entity_poly.entity_id
_entity_poly.type
_entity_poly.pdbx_seq_one_letter_code
_entity_poly.pdbx_strand_id
1 'polypeptide(L)'
;MRSYPLDVFLPAAGFGERLRPATNHLPKPLLPILGTPIIEGILGKLAAVCDGTIGINLHWKADLLRAWAAASPWHERIVFFPEDPILGTGGALKNAESLLSRRAFIVHNSDILLDIDFARLVEEHLASGNVATLACHRLPHLSNVVIDDRGQVLDVENPGASKPDPTHVADKVAYTGIAVYSPEILSFLPSGVSHATVAWVAASKAGRRVRAFDVTGAYWNDVGDPATYARGVLDALRERGETVYRSATARCGRLEIDGYVVLESRTEVRDGSRLRNCILLPGAVVSGSHENRIIGPDYTISLSEANMQPALHAAEKKRVALSDPLFASHFGTPSANARAAAPASDSPLWSDAILIGLGGSDRRYFRVQHGGRTAVLMECRPEDLDFERHLAYTEFFARHAVPVPAMFSSDSAGKRALFEDLGDASLYAYLKLPRDTASIESVYRAVMQSLVTIHTSATDRVHECPLLKTRIFDYDYFRWETTYFLDRFVVGLRKLQIASRPA
;
A
#
# COMPACT_ATOMS: atom_id res chain seq x y z
N MET A 1 22.84 -14.83 -9.94
CA MET A 1 21.44 -15.12 -9.58
C MET A 1 21.01 -16.32 -10.42
N ARG A 2 20.40 -17.34 -9.82
CA ARG A 2 20.00 -18.56 -10.53
C ARG A 2 18.74 -18.25 -11.33
N SER A 3 18.74 -18.52 -12.63
CA SER A 3 17.55 -18.41 -13.47
C SER A 3 17.00 -19.81 -13.76
N TYR A 4 15.68 -19.94 -13.77
CA TYR A 4 15.00 -21.21 -14.03
C TYR A 4 14.32 -21.17 -15.40
N PRO A 5 14.42 -22.26 -16.18
CA PRO A 5 13.78 -22.39 -17.48
C PRO A 5 12.28 -22.67 -17.33
N LEU A 6 11.56 -21.72 -16.75
CA LEU A 6 10.09 -21.73 -16.61
C LEU A 6 9.49 -20.69 -17.55
N ASP A 7 8.41 -21.07 -18.22
CA ASP A 7 7.57 -20.10 -18.93
C ASP A 7 6.72 -19.31 -17.92
N VAL A 8 6.34 -18.10 -18.30
CA VAL A 8 5.48 -17.21 -17.51
C VAL A 8 4.15 -17.06 -18.23
N PHE A 9 3.03 -17.13 -17.51
CA PHE A 9 1.71 -16.85 -18.07
C PHE A 9 0.98 -15.79 -17.25
N LEU A 10 0.50 -14.75 -17.92
CA LEU A 10 -0.16 -13.59 -17.31
C LEU A 10 -1.59 -13.47 -17.83
N PRO A 11 -2.60 -13.91 -17.05
CA PRO A 11 -3.99 -13.63 -17.36
C PRO A 11 -4.26 -12.11 -17.34
N ALA A 12 -4.56 -11.53 -18.50
CA ALA A 12 -4.77 -10.11 -18.77
C ALA A 12 -6.06 -9.80 -19.57
N ALA A 13 -6.88 -10.80 -19.88
CA ALA A 13 -8.12 -10.66 -20.68
C ALA A 13 -9.31 -9.99 -19.95
N GLY A 14 -9.23 -9.75 -18.64
CA GLY A 14 -10.37 -9.26 -17.85
C GLY A 14 -10.82 -7.82 -18.20
N PHE A 15 -12.13 -7.59 -18.22
CA PHE A 15 -12.72 -6.26 -18.48
C PHE A 15 -12.40 -5.22 -17.39
N GLY A 16 -12.18 -5.67 -16.15
CA GLY A 16 -11.97 -4.77 -15.00
C GLY A 16 -13.17 -3.86 -14.72
N GLU A 17 -14.39 -4.39 -14.79
CA GLU A 17 -15.62 -3.59 -14.77
C GLU A 17 -15.80 -2.76 -13.49
N ARG A 18 -15.37 -3.30 -12.34
CA ARG A 18 -15.42 -2.61 -11.04
C ARG A 18 -14.52 -1.36 -10.98
N LEU A 19 -13.51 -1.27 -11.85
CA LEU A 19 -12.61 -0.13 -11.99
C LEU A 19 -13.08 0.89 -13.03
N ARG A 20 -14.25 0.68 -13.66
CA ARG A 20 -14.81 1.69 -14.56
C ARG A 20 -15.09 2.99 -13.76
N PRO A 21 -14.91 4.16 -14.37
CA PRO A 21 -14.57 4.39 -15.78
C PRO A 21 -13.09 4.24 -16.14
N ALA A 22 -12.16 4.02 -15.20
CA ALA A 22 -10.72 3.95 -15.52
C ALA A 22 -10.38 2.87 -16.56
N THR A 23 -11.02 1.71 -16.46
CA THR A 23 -10.83 0.60 -17.40
C THR A 23 -11.46 0.80 -18.78
N ASN A 24 -12.25 1.87 -18.96
CA ASN A 24 -12.68 2.32 -20.29
C ASN A 24 -11.54 2.99 -21.07
N HIS A 25 -10.44 3.37 -20.42
CA HIS A 25 -9.27 4.00 -21.05
C HIS A 25 -8.09 3.05 -21.12
N LEU A 26 -7.71 2.43 -20.00
CA LEU A 26 -6.58 1.51 -19.90
C LEU A 26 -7.06 0.11 -19.49
N PRO A 27 -6.58 -0.99 -20.11
CA PRO A 27 -6.84 -2.30 -19.55
C PRO A 27 -6.22 -2.38 -18.14
N LYS A 28 -6.86 -3.11 -17.23
CA LYS A 28 -6.45 -3.24 -15.83
C LYS A 28 -4.94 -3.45 -15.63
N PRO A 29 -4.25 -4.33 -16.39
CA PRO A 29 -2.82 -4.59 -16.19
C PRO A 29 -1.92 -3.40 -16.56
N LEU A 30 -2.44 -2.43 -17.34
CA LEU A 30 -1.75 -1.20 -17.72
C LEU A 30 -2.08 0.00 -16.82
N LEU A 31 -2.88 -0.18 -15.77
CA LEU A 31 -3.00 0.86 -14.75
C LEU A 31 -1.62 1.06 -14.10
N PRO A 32 -1.17 2.32 -13.94
CA PRO A 32 0.16 2.59 -13.40
C PRO A 32 0.16 2.56 -11.87
N ILE A 33 1.26 2.08 -11.30
CA ILE A 33 1.65 2.27 -9.90
C ILE A 33 2.93 3.11 -9.93
N LEU A 34 2.79 4.43 -9.72
CA LEU A 34 3.91 5.37 -9.69
C LEU A 34 4.72 5.37 -10.99
N GLY A 35 4.01 5.44 -12.12
CA GLY A 35 4.58 5.47 -13.47
C GLY A 35 4.86 4.11 -14.10
N THR A 36 4.77 3.01 -13.34
CA THR A 36 5.02 1.65 -13.85
C THR A 36 3.71 0.88 -14.00
N PRO A 37 3.35 0.39 -15.19
CA PRO A 37 2.21 -0.52 -15.36
C PRO A 37 2.28 -1.72 -14.40
N ILE A 38 1.15 -2.16 -13.83
CA ILE A 38 1.11 -3.32 -12.92
C ILE A 38 1.79 -4.54 -13.56
N ILE A 39 1.47 -4.84 -14.81
CA ILE A 39 2.05 -5.97 -15.55
C ILE A 39 3.57 -5.87 -15.73
N GLU A 40 4.10 -4.65 -15.88
CA GLU A 40 5.53 -4.39 -16.00
C GLU A 40 6.26 -4.62 -14.68
N GLY A 41 5.67 -4.18 -13.56
CA GLY A 41 6.19 -4.47 -12.22
C GLY A 41 6.25 -5.97 -11.94
N ILE A 42 5.19 -6.71 -12.32
CA ILE A 42 5.13 -8.18 -12.18
C ILE A 42 6.23 -8.84 -13.03
N LEU A 43 6.34 -8.48 -14.31
CA LEU A 43 7.37 -9.04 -15.18
C LEU A 43 8.80 -8.68 -14.73
N GLY A 44 9.03 -7.49 -14.18
CA GLY A 44 10.32 -7.13 -13.59
C GLY A 44 10.76 -8.11 -12.52
N LYS A 45 9.84 -8.52 -11.62
CA LYS A 45 10.12 -9.52 -10.58
C LYS A 45 10.28 -10.93 -11.15
N LEU A 46 9.38 -11.35 -12.05
CA LEU A 46 9.39 -12.70 -12.61
C LEU A 46 10.56 -12.95 -13.56
N ALA A 47 10.89 -12.00 -14.44
CA ALA A 47 11.98 -12.14 -15.40
C ALA A 47 13.37 -12.15 -14.75
N ALA A 48 13.50 -11.68 -13.50
CA ALA A 48 14.72 -11.84 -12.72
C ALA A 48 14.96 -13.30 -12.28
N VAL A 49 13.92 -14.13 -12.27
CA VAL A 49 13.95 -15.52 -11.80
C VAL A 49 13.70 -16.51 -12.95
N CYS A 50 12.83 -16.17 -13.90
CA CYS A 50 12.40 -17.04 -15.01
C CYS A 50 12.92 -16.50 -16.36
N ASP A 51 13.58 -17.34 -17.14
CA ASP A 51 14.14 -16.98 -18.47
C ASP A 51 13.31 -17.49 -19.67
N GLY A 52 12.20 -18.20 -19.42
CA GLY A 52 11.33 -18.76 -20.47
C GLY A 52 10.48 -17.73 -21.24
N THR A 53 9.55 -18.24 -22.05
CA THR A 53 8.61 -17.45 -22.85
C THR A 53 7.52 -16.85 -21.96
N ILE A 54 7.02 -15.67 -22.32
CA ILE A 54 5.96 -14.96 -21.60
C ILE A 54 4.67 -15.04 -22.40
N GLY A 55 3.71 -15.83 -21.96
CA GLY A 55 2.36 -15.88 -22.51
C GLY A 55 1.44 -14.84 -21.87
N ILE A 56 0.69 -14.10 -22.69
CA ILE A 56 -0.30 -13.14 -22.22
C ILE A 56 -1.60 -13.38 -22.99
N ASN A 57 -2.71 -13.66 -22.30
CA ASN A 57 -4.01 -13.73 -22.96
C ASN A 57 -4.61 -12.34 -23.19
N LEU A 58 -5.33 -12.16 -24.30
CA LEU A 58 -5.86 -10.86 -24.71
C LEU A 58 -7.35 -10.94 -25.01
N HIS A 59 -8.10 -9.94 -24.54
CA HIS A 59 -9.49 -9.72 -24.94
C HIS A 59 -9.80 -8.21 -24.94
N TRP A 60 -10.05 -7.63 -23.76
CA TRP A 60 -10.37 -6.20 -23.62
C TRP A 60 -9.16 -5.30 -23.92
N LYS A 61 -9.32 -4.33 -24.82
CA LYS A 61 -8.27 -3.35 -25.21
C LYS A 61 -6.92 -3.98 -25.56
N ALA A 62 -6.97 -5.11 -26.27
CA ALA A 62 -5.80 -5.88 -26.68
C ALA A 62 -4.71 -5.03 -27.35
N ASP A 63 -5.08 -4.04 -28.18
CA ASP A 63 -4.13 -3.19 -28.90
C ASP A 63 -3.22 -2.38 -27.97
N LEU A 64 -3.73 -1.91 -26.83
CA LEU A 64 -2.91 -1.17 -25.85
C LEU A 64 -1.88 -2.10 -25.19
N LEU A 65 -2.25 -3.34 -24.87
CA LEU A 65 -1.32 -4.34 -24.35
C LEU A 65 -0.28 -4.74 -25.39
N ARG A 66 -0.66 -4.87 -26.67
CA ARG A 66 0.28 -5.13 -27.77
C ARG A 66 1.28 -3.98 -27.94
N ALA A 67 0.79 -2.74 -27.92
CA ALA A 67 1.64 -1.54 -28.02
C ALA A 67 2.63 -1.44 -26.85
N TRP A 68 2.16 -1.69 -25.62
CA TRP A 68 3.04 -1.75 -24.45
C TRP A 68 4.09 -2.85 -24.58
N ALA A 69 3.69 -4.07 -24.94
CA ALA A 69 4.61 -5.20 -25.07
C ALA A 69 5.70 -4.97 -26.12
N ALA A 70 5.35 -4.34 -27.25
CA ALA A 70 6.29 -3.98 -28.31
C ALA A 70 7.36 -2.97 -27.85
N ALA A 71 7.02 -2.11 -26.88
CA ALA A 71 7.95 -1.16 -26.26
C ALA A 71 8.65 -1.74 -25.02
N SER A 72 8.24 -2.91 -24.53
CA SER A 72 8.79 -3.52 -23.32
C SER A 72 10.16 -4.16 -23.57
N PRO A 73 11.03 -4.27 -22.56
CA PRO A 73 12.32 -4.96 -22.70
C PRO A 73 12.18 -6.48 -22.94
N TRP A 74 10.97 -7.04 -22.85
CA TRP A 74 10.69 -8.46 -23.04
C TRP A 74 10.01 -8.77 -24.38
N HIS A 75 9.95 -7.82 -25.31
CA HIS A 75 9.18 -7.95 -26.56
C HIS A 75 9.47 -9.25 -27.34
N GLU A 76 10.72 -9.73 -27.36
CA GLU A 76 11.11 -10.97 -28.06
C GLU A 76 10.62 -12.26 -27.36
N ARG A 77 10.30 -12.18 -26.06
CA ARG A 77 9.83 -13.30 -25.25
C ARG A 77 8.31 -13.37 -25.17
N ILE A 78 7.60 -12.33 -25.59
CA ILE A 78 6.15 -12.24 -25.39
C ILE A 78 5.39 -12.92 -26.54
N VAL A 79 4.47 -13.82 -26.19
CA VAL A 79 3.53 -14.47 -27.10
C VAL A 79 2.11 -14.20 -26.62
N PHE A 80 1.22 -13.86 -27.54
CA PHE A 80 -0.15 -13.50 -27.23
C PHE A 80 -1.14 -14.62 -27.53
N PHE A 81 -2.13 -14.78 -26.66
CA PHE A 81 -3.22 -15.74 -26.78
C PHE A 81 -4.57 -15.00 -26.77
N PRO A 82 -5.08 -14.58 -27.93
CA PRO A 82 -6.40 -13.94 -28.00
C PRO A 82 -7.52 -14.87 -27.54
N GLU A 83 -8.55 -14.29 -26.94
CA GLU A 83 -9.77 -14.98 -26.52
C GLU A 83 -10.99 -14.28 -27.12
N ASP A 84 -11.88 -15.04 -27.75
CA ASP A 84 -13.21 -14.58 -28.16
C ASP A 84 -14.16 -15.80 -28.23
N PRO A 85 -15.05 -16.00 -27.24
CA PRO A 85 -15.29 -15.18 -26.04
C PRO A 85 -14.22 -15.40 -24.94
N ILE A 86 -14.30 -14.65 -23.82
CA ILE A 86 -13.45 -14.90 -22.63
C ILE A 86 -13.60 -16.34 -22.14
N LEU A 87 -12.48 -17.01 -21.88
CA LEU A 87 -12.43 -18.43 -21.56
C LEU A 87 -12.30 -18.73 -20.05
N GLY A 88 -12.19 -17.69 -19.21
CA GLY A 88 -11.93 -17.84 -17.78
C GLY A 88 -10.50 -18.29 -17.48
N THR A 89 -10.14 -18.42 -16.20
CA THR A 89 -8.74 -18.68 -15.81
C THR A 89 -8.23 -20.04 -16.23
N GLY A 90 -9.07 -21.06 -16.27
CA GLY A 90 -8.70 -22.40 -16.74
C GLY A 90 -8.68 -22.48 -18.26
N GLY A 91 -9.68 -21.90 -18.91
CA GLY A 91 -9.76 -21.89 -20.37
C GLY A 91 -8.61 -21.10 -21.02
N ALA A 92 -8.15 -20.02 -20.38
CA ALA A 92 -6.96 -19.28 -20.78
C ALA A 92 -5.70 -20.16 -20.80
N LEU A 93 -5.50 -20.98 -19.76
CA LEU A 93 -4.38 -21.92 -19.70
C LEU A 93 -4.50 -22.99 -20.79
N LYS A 94 -5.71 -23.50 -21.04
CA LYS A 94 -5.95 -24.50 -22.09
C LYS A 94 -5.73 -23.92 -23.49
N ASN A 95 -6.13 -22.67 -23.73
CA ASN A 95 -5.88 -21.95 -24.98
C ASN A 95 -4.37 -21.74 -25.24
N ALA A 96 -3.59 -21.57 -24.17
CA ALA A 96 -2.13 -21.44 -24.23
C ALA A 96 -1.37 -22.77 -24.16
N GLU A 97 -2.04 -23.91 -24.28
CA GLU A 97 -1.44 -25.24 -24.10
C GLU A 97 -0.23 -25.49 -25.03
N SER A 98 -0.22 -24.94 -26.24
CA SER A 98 0.91 -25.06 -27.19
C SER A 98 2.23 -24.50 -26.66
N LEU A 99 2.16 -23.54 -25.73
CA LEU A 99 3.29 -23.01 -24.97
C LEU A 99 3.46 -23.79 -23.66
N LEU A 100 2.40 -23.85 -22.85
CA LEU A 100 2.47 -24.30 -21.45
C LEU A 100 2.72 -25.81 -21.28
N SER A 101 2.53 -26.61 -22.33
CA SER A 101 2.81 -28.05 -22.31
C SER A 101 4.30 -28.40 -22.38
N ARG A 102 5.18 -27.44 -22.69
CA ARG A 102 6.59 -27.70 -22.98
C ARG A 102 7.46 -27.93 -21.74
N ARG A 103 7.11 -27.28 -20.62
CA ARG A 103 7.89 -27.23 -19.37
C ARG A 103 7.03 -26.66 -18.24
N ALA A 104 7.53 -26.70 -17.01
CA ALA A 104 6.88 -26.04 -15.90
C ALA A 104 6.72 -24.54 -16.17
N PHE A 105 5.65 -23.95 -15.65
CA PHE A 105 5.33 -22.55 -15.87
C PHE A 105 4.75 -21.90 -14.62
N ILE A 106 4.99 -20.60 -14.46
CA ILE A 106 4.39 -19.79 -13.41
C ILE A 106 3.24 -18.98 -13.98
N VAL A 107 2.09 -19.05 -13.32
CA VAL A 107 0.94 -18.18 -13.59
C VAL A 107 0.92 -17.09 -12.53
N HIS A 108 0.85 -15.84 -12.97
CA HIS A 108 0.68 -14.70 -12.09
C HIS A 108 -0.45 -13.83 -12.64
N ASN A 109 -1.54 -13.71 -11.88
CA ASN A 109 -2.61 -12.78 -12.24
C ASN A 109 -2.05 -11.36 -12.42
N SER A 110 -2.36 -10.71 -13.55
CA SER A 110 -1.69 -9.46 -13.98
C SER A 110 -2.17 -8.20 -13.24
N ASP A 111 -2.95 -8.38 -12.18
CA ASP A 111 -3.58 -7.36 -11.36
C ASP A 111 -3.35 -7.56 -9.85
N ILE A 112 -2.45 -8.49 -9.48
CA ILE A 112 -2.07 -8.72 -8.09
C ILE A 112 -0.73 -8.04 -7.82
N LEU A 113 -0.68 -7.22 -6.77
CA LEU A 113 0.58 -6.76 -6.20
C LEU A 113 0.95 -7.72 -5.07
N LEU A 114 2.04 -8.46 -5.25
CA LEU A 114 2.56 -9.42 -4.27
C LEU A 114 4.07 -9.21 -4.09
N ASP A 115 4.54 -9.30 -2.85
CA ASP A 115 5.97 -9.25 -2.54
C ASP A 115 6.45 -10.51 -1.83
N ILE A 116 6.94 -11.46 -2.62
CA ILE A 116 7.48 -12.75 -2.17
C ILE A 116 8.80 -13.06 -2.87
N ASP A 117 9.55 -14.01 -2.31
CA ASP A 117 10.68 -14.63 -2.99
C ASP A 117 10.17 -15.65 -4.02
N PHE A 118 10.04 -15.22 -5.28
CA PHE A 118 9.62 -16.08 -6.38
C PHE A 118 10.60 -17.23 -6.65
N ALA A 119 11.90 -17.07 -6.35
CA ALA A 119 12.86 -18.16 -6.53
C ALA A 119 12.54 -19.30 -5.56
N ARG A 120 12.24 -18.99 -4.29
CA ARG A 120 11.81 -20.02 -3.32
C ARG A 120 10.54 -20.74 -3.72
N LEU A 121 9.54 -20.03 -4.26
CA LEU A 121 8.30 -20.65 -4.76
C LEU A 121 8.59 -21.63 -5.90
N VAL A 122 9.44 -21.24 -6.86
CA VAL A 122 9.82 -22.09 -8.00
C VAL A 122 10.65 -23.29 -7.55
N GLU A 123 11.62 -23.10 -6.65
CA GLU A 123 12.45 -24.18 -6.11
C GLU A 123 11.62 -25.23 -5.37
N GLU A 124 10.68 -24.80 -4.54
CA GLU A 124 9.77 -25.70 -3.84
C GLU A 124 8.98 -26.56 -4.82
N HIS A 125 8.39 -25.93 -5.85
CA HIS A 125 7.63 -26.66 -6.87
C HIS A 125 8.48 -27.72 -7.56
N LEU A 126 9.66 -27.33 -8.05
CA LEU A 126 10.56 -28.22 -8.78
C LEU A 126 11.11 -29.38 -7.92
N ALA A 127 11.31 -29.16 -6.61
CA ALA A 127 11.81 -30.18 -5.69
C ALA A 127 10.72 -31.16 -5.19
N SER A 128 9.48 -30.69 -5.09
CA SER A 128 8.36 -31.42 -4.45
C SER A 128 7.68 -32.49 -5.31
N GLY A 129 7.84 -32.43 -6.64
CA GLY A 129 7.07 -33.23 -7.59
C GLY A 129 5.57 -32.89 -7.59
N ASN A 130 5.22 -31.65 -7.27
CA ASN A 130 3.84 -31.18 -7.30
C ASN A 130 3.39 -30.94 -8.75
N VAL A 131 2.14 -31.29 -9.08
CA VAL A 131 1.55 -30.87 -10.37
C VAL A 131 1.14 -29.40 -10.34
N ALA A 132 0.84 -28.88 -9.14
CA ALA A 132 0.53 -27.48 -8.88
C ALA A 132 1.01 -27.07 -7.48
N THR A 133 1.64 -25.91 -7.39
CA THR A 133 2.02 -25.25 -6.13
C THR A 133 1.38 -23.87 -6.09
N LEU A 134 0.40 -23.71 -5.21
CA LEU A 134 -0.44 -22.51 -5.11
C LEU A 134 0.13 -21.59 -4.02
N ALA A 135 0.48 -20.36 -4.35
CA ALA A 135 0.86 -19.39 -3.31
C ALA A 135 -0.41 -18.96 -2.54
N CYS A 136 -0.42 -19.25 -1.24
CA CYS A 136 -1.58 -19.06 -0.38
C CYS A 136 -1.24 -18.21 0.85
N HIS A 137 -2.19 -17.38 1.27
CA HIS A 137 -2.06 -16.52 2.44
C HIS A 137 -3.18 -16.85 3.44
N ARG A 138 -2.91 -16.72 4.75
CA ARG A 138 -3.97 -16.77 5.76
C ARG A 138 -4.65 -15.41 5.90
N LEU A 139 -5.75 -15.25 5.17
CA LEU A 139 -6.64 -14.07 5.21
C LEU A 139 -8.06 -14.58 5.45
N PRO A 140 -8.54 -14.68 6.71
CA PRO A 140 -9.78 -15.39 7.04
C PRO A 140 -11.00 -14.96 6.22
N HIS A 141 -11.10 -13.67 5.85
CA HIS A 141 -12.21 -13.12 5.05
C HIS A 141 -12.15 -13.45 3.55
N LEU A 142 -11.01 -13.96 3.06
CA LEU A 142 -10.77 -14.30 1.66
C LEU A 142 -10.42 -15.78 1.46
N SER A 143 -10.27 -16.54 2.55
CA SER A 143 -9.93 -17.96 2.51
C SER A 143 -10.97 -18.76 1.74
N ASN A 144 -10.52 -19.43 0.68
CA ASN A 144 -11.37 -20.15 -0.27
C ASN A 144 -10.81 -21.52 -0.68
N VAL A 145 -9.55 -21.83 -0.38
CA VAL A 145 -8.93 -23.13 -0.65
C VAL A 145 -8.88 -23.93 0.65
N VAL A 146 -9.45 -25.13 0.62
CA VAL A 146 -9.47 -26.05 1.77
C VAL A 146 -8.31 -27.02 1.65
N ILE A 147 -7.50 -27.15 2.72
CA ILE A 147 -6.28 -27.96 2.72
C ILE A 147 -6.20 -28.94 3.89
N ASP A 148 -5.46 -30.04 3.70
CA ASP A 148 -5.06 -30.95 4.77
C ASP A 148 -3.79 -30.46 5.52
N ASP A 149 -3.32 -31.27 6.47
CA ASP A 149 -2.14 -31.00 7.32
C ASP A 149 -0.82 -30.92 6.54
N ARG A 150 -0.79 -31.45 5.31
CA ARG A 150 0.36 -31.41 4.39
C ARG A 150 0.21 -30.32 3.33
N GLY A 151 -0.83 -29.49 3.44
CA GLY A 151 -1.14 -28.44 2.48
C GLY A 151 -1.73 -28.95 1.17
N GLN A 152 -2.15 -30.21 1.08
CA GLN A 152 -2.83 -30.74 -0.11
C GLN A 152 -4.19 -30.07 -0.25
N VAL A 153 -4.51 -29.61 -1.46
CA VAL A 153 -5.83 -29.06 -1.78
C VAL A 153 -6.86 -30.17 -1.80
N LEU A 154 -7.83 -30.08 -0.89
CA LEU A 154 -8.97 -31.00 -0.80
C LEU A 154 -10.14 -30.48 -1.64
N ASP A 155 -10.36 -29.16 -1.59
CA ASP A 155 -11.45 -28.50 -2.27
C ASP A 155 -11.19 -27.00 -2.45
N VAL A 156 -11.97 -26.37 -3.32
CA VAL A 156 -12.06 -24.92 -3.40
C VAL A 156 -13.52 -24.55 -3.19
N GLU A 157 -13.82 -23.81 -2.12
CA GLU A 157 -15.19 -23.45 -1.80
C GLU A 157 -15.79 -22.56 -2.90
N ASN A 158 -16.70 -23.17 -3.66
CA ASN A 158 -17.81 -22.47 -4.27
C ASN A 158 -18.99 -22.60 -3.29
N PRO A 159 -19.58 -21.49 -2.80
CA PRO A 159 -20.71 -21.56 -1.87
C PRO A 159 -21.79 -22.54 -2.35
N GLY A 160 -21.95 -23.67 -1.66
CA GLY A 160 -23.02 -24.66 -1.89
C GLY A 160 -22.71 -25.86 -2.80
N ALA A 161 -21.51 -25.99 -3.40
CA ALA A 161 -21.25 -27.04 -4.40
C ALA A 161 -20.53 -28.30 -3.89
N SER A 162 -19.71 -28.19 -2.83
CA SER A 162 -18.95 -29.31 -2.29
C SER A 162 -18.66 -29.10 -0.80
N LYS A 163 -18.64 -30.20 -0.03
CA LYS A 163 -18.35 -30.23 1.41
C LYS A 163 -17.27 -31.29 1.62
N PRO A 164 -15.98 -30.91 1.73
CA PRO A 164 -14.91 -31.87 2.00
C PRO A 164 -15.15 -32.53 3.37
N ASP A 165 -14.65 -33.76 3.54
CA ASP A 165 -14.74 -34.47 4.82
C ASP A 165 -14.08 -33.64 5.93
N PRO A 166 -14.83 -33.14 6.93
CA PRO A 166 -14.28 -32.27 7.96
C PRO A 166 -13.13 -32.88 8.75
N THR A 167 -13.02 -34.22 8.79
CA THR A 167 -11.96 -34.92 9.53
C THR A 167 -10.59 -34.80 8.89
N HIS A 168 -10.53 -34.48 7.60
CA HIS A 168 -9.27 -34.28 6.86
C HIS A 168 -8.92 -32.82 6.64
N VAL A 169 -9.84 -31.89 6.96
CA VAL A 169 -9.61 -30.46 6.82
C VAL A 169 -8.74 -29.95 7.97
N ALA A 170 -7.56 -29.43 7.65
CA ALA A 170 -6.67 -28.82 8.62
C ALA A 170 -6.82 -27.29 8.66
N ASP A 171 -6.93 -26.64 7.49
CA ASP A 171 -6.97 -25.17 7.40
C ASP A 171 -7.74 -24.72 6.14
N LYS A 172 -8.08 -23.43 6.12
CA LYS A 172 -8.67 -22.74 4.97
C LYS A 172 -7.85 -21.49 4.65
N VAL A 173 -7.27 -21.47 3.46
CA VAL A 173 -6.33 -20.43 3.03
C VAL A 173 -6.85 -19.66 1.82
N ALA A 174 -6.37 -18.43 1.63
CA ALA A 174 -6.71 -17.59 0.50
C ALA A 174 -5.70 -17.81 -0.63
N TYR A 175 -6.16 -18.23 -1.81
CA TYR A 175 -5.33 -18.27 -3.00
C TYR A 175 -4.97 -16.84 -3.44
N THR A 176 -3.69 -16.56 -3.65
CA THR A 176 -3.20 -15.20 -3.91
C THR A 176 -3.31 -14.77 -5.38
N GLY A 177 -3.66 -15.68 -6.30
CA GLY A 177 -3.61 -15.41 -7.73
C GLY A 177 -2.31 -15.86 -8.42
N ILE A 178 -1.38 -16.49 -7.68
CA ILE A 178 -0.09 -16.96 -8.17
C ILE A 178 0.06 -18.46 -7.95
N ALA A 179 0.50 -19.19 -8.98
CA ALA A 179 0.80 -20.62 -8.87
C ALA A 179 1.90 -21.05 -9.84
N VAL A 180 2.65 -22.08 -9.47
CA VAL A 180 3.58 -22.79 -10.37
C VAL A 180 2.99 -24.14 -10.72
N TYR A 181 3.05 -24.49 -12.01
CA TYR A 181 2.45 -25.70 -12.54
C TYR A 181 3.44 -26.54 -13.32
N SER A 182 3.27 -27.86 -13.22
CA SER A 182 3.82 -28.80 -14.19
C SER A 182 2.85 -28.95 -15.37
N PRO A 183 3.34 -29.24 -16.61
CA PRO A 183 2.49 -29.43 -17.79
C PRO A 183 1.31 -30.38 -17.61
N GLU A 184 1.46 -31.39 -16.76
CA GLU A 184 0.44 -32.38 -16.46
C GLU A 184 -0.89 -31.76 -16.01
N ILE A 185 -0.88 -30.59 -15.35
CA ILE A 185 -2.10 -29.92 -14.89
C ILE A 185 -3.08 -29.62 -16.04
N LEU A 186 -2.56 -29.39 -17.26
CA LEU A 186 -3.35 -29.03 -18.44
C LEU A 186 -4.26 -30.16 -18.93
N SER A 187 -3.94 -31.41 -18.57
CA SER A 187 -4.77 -32.59 -18.87
C SER A 187 -6.06 -32.64 -18.06
N PHE A 188 -6.11 -31.92 -16.92
CA PHE A 188 -7.28 -31.81 -16.06
C PHE A 188 -8.19 -30.62 -16.41
N LEU A 189 -7.81 -29.82 -17.42
CA LEU A 189 -8.61 -28.69 -17.89
C LEU A 189 -9.48 -29.11 -19.09
N PRO A 190 -10.79 -28.82 -19.07
CA PRO A 190 -11.63 -28.99 -20.25
C PRO A 190 -11.29 -27.93 -21.30
N SER A 191 -11.62 -28.21 -22.55
CA SER A 191 -11.61 -27.21 -23.61
C SER A 191 -12.75 -26.19 -23.40
N GLY A 192 -12.51 -24.92 -23.76
CA GLY A 192 -13.50 -23.85 -23.62
C GLY A 192 -13.49 -23.17 -22.24
N VAL A 193 -14.64 -22.60 -21.86
CA VAL A 193 -14.77 -21.78 -20.65
C VAL A 193 -14.59 -22.63 -19.39
N SER A 194 -13.59 -22.31 -18.57
CA SER A 194 -13.33 -23.00 -17.31
C SER A 194 -12.50 -22.19 -16.32
N HIS A 195 -12.39 -22.67 -15.08
CA HIS A 195 -11.56 -22.11 -14.02
C HIS A 195 -10.40 -23.04 -13.67
N ALA A 196 -9.24 -22.48 -13.30
CA ALA A 196 -8.08 -23.27 -12.89
C ALA A 196 -8.37 -24.20 -11.70
N THR A 197 -9.31 -23.81 -10.83
CA THR A 197 -9.79 -24.61 -9.69
C THR A 197 -10.35 -25.96 -10.08
N VAL A 198 -10.92 -26.08 -11.29
CA VAL A 198 -11.42 -27.36 -11.84
C VAL A 198 -10.27 -28.35 -11.96
N ALA A 199 -9.12 -27.90 -12.48
CA ALA A 199 -7.95 -28.75 -12.63
C ALA A 199 -7.32 -29.12 -11.28
N TRP A 200 -7.30 -28.19 -10.32
CA TRP A 200 -6.76 -28.45 -8.98
C TRP A 200 -7.53 -29.57 -8.28
N VAL A 201 -8.86 -29.45 -8.24
CA VAL A 201 -9.72 -30.45 -7.59
C VAL A 201 -9.68 -31.79 -8.34
N ALA A 202 -9.70 -31.77 -9.68
CA ALA A 202 -9.62 -32.99 -10.48
C ALA A 202 -8.26 -33.70 -10.31
N ALA A 203 -7.15 -32.96 -10.30
CA ALA A 203 -5.82 -33.51 -10.09
C ALA A 203 -5.66 -34.08 -8.67
N SER A 204 -6.13 -33.37 -7.64
CA SER A 204 -6.16 -33.88 -6.26
C SER A 204 -6.96 -35.18 -6.15
N LYS A 205 -8.15 -35.25 -6.74
CA LYS A 205 -8.99 -36.47 -6.76
C LYS A 205 -8.34 -37.63 -7.52
N ALA A 206 -7.51 -37.33 -8.52
CA ALA A 206 -6.68 -38.32 -9.22
C ALA A 206 -5.40 -38.72 -8.46
N GLY A 207 -5.23 -38.27 -7.20
CA GLY A 207 -4.08 -38.61 -6.36
C GLY A 207 -2.82 -37.81 -6.70
N ARG A 208 -2.92 -36.72 -7.47
CA ARG A 208 -1.79 -35.83 -7.75
C ARG A 208 -1.61 -34.79 -6.65
N ARG A 209 -0.37 -34.33 -6.50
CA ARG A 209 0.00 -33.35 -5.47
C ARG A 209 -0.30 -31.94 -5.96
N VAL A 210 -1.37 -31.36 -5.45
CA VAL A 210 -1.72 -29.94 -5.59
C VAL A 210 -1.57 -29.35 -4.20
N ARG A 211 -0.54 -28.52 -3.99
CA ARG A 211 -0.19 -28.07 -2.65
C ARG A 211 -0.21 -26.56 -2.49
N ALA A 212 -0.67 -26.10 -1.33
CA ALA A 212 -0.52 -24.73 -0.88
C ALA A 212 0.92 -24.48 -0.41
N PHE A 213 1.48 -23.35 -0.84
CA PHE A 213 2.73 -22.78 -0.37
C PHE A 213 2.42 -21.52 0.42
N ASP A 214 2.82 -21.50 1.69
CA ASP A 214 2.47 -20.43 2.61
C ASP A 214 3.32 -19.18 2.39
N VAL A 215 2.65 -18.08 2.06
CA VAL A 215 3.24 -16.73 1.93
C VAL A 215 2.66 -15.76 2.95
N THR A 216 2.09 -16.27 4.04
CA THR A 216 1.51 -15.43 5.11
C THR A 216 2.55 -14.46 5.67
N GLY A 217 2.19 -13.17 5.72
CA GLY A 217 3.07 -12.08 6.16
C GLY A 217 3.70 -11.31 4.99
N ALA A 218 3.58 -11.80 3.76
CA ALA A 218 3.92 -11.04 2.55
C ALA A 218 2.90 -9.93 2.28
N TYR A 219 3.34 -8.85 1.63
CA TYR A 219 2.42 -7.86 1.10
C TYR A 219 1.58 -8.47 -0.03
N TRP A 220 0.26 -8.33 0.04
CA TRP A 220 -0.68 -8.78 -0.98
C TRP A 220 -1.81 -7.78 -1.18
N ASN A 221 -2.09 -7.43 -2.42
CA ASN A 221 -3.21 -6.58 -2.81
C ASN A 221 -3.78 -7.01 -4.17
N ASP A 222 -5.05 -7.43 -4.19
CA ASP A 222 -5.83 -7.60 -5.41
C ASP A 222 -6.42 -6.26 -5.83
N VAL A 223 -5.89 -5.71 -6.94
CA VAL A 223 -6.27 -4.41 -7.50
C VAL A 223 -7.66 -4.50 -8.18
N GLY A 224 -8.67 -5.07 -7.53
CA GLY A 224 -10.00 -5.32 -8.08
C GLY A 224 -10.90 -4.10 -8.32
N ASP A 225 -10.72 -3.01 -7.58
CA ASP A 225 -11.61 -1.85 -7.58
C ASP A 225 -10.85 -0.54 -7.26
N PRO A 226 -11.49 0.65 -7.36
CA PRO A 226 -10.79 1.92 -7.17
C PRO A 226 -10.16 2.07 -5.78
N ALA A 227 -10.73 1.46 -4.73
CA ALA A 227 -10.17 1.55 -3.39
C ALA A 227 -8.91 0.69 -3.26
N THR A 228 -8.91 -0.54 -3.79
CA THR A 228 -7.71 -1.39 -3.77
C THR A 228 -6.63 -0.92 -4.74
N TYR A 229 -6.99 -0.26 -5.84
CA TYR A 229 -6.04 0.44 -6.70
C TYR A 229 -5.37 1.62 -5.98
N ALA A 230 -6.16 2.52 -5.37
CA ALA A 230 -5.62 3.62 -4.59
C ALA A 230 -4.69 3.09 -3.50
N ARG A 231 -5.11 2.04 -2.78
CA ARG A 231 -4.29 1.37 -1.78
C ARG A 231 -2.92 0.96 -2.30
N GLY A 232 -2.88 0.25 -3.43
CA GLY A 232 -1.63 -0.22 -4.03
C GLY A 232 -0.69 0.92 -4.42
N VAL A 233 -1.23 2.02 -4.93
CA VAL A 233 -0.48 3.24 -5.24
C VAL A 233 0.11 3.86 -3.98
N LEU A 234 -0.70 4.00 -2.91
CA LEU A 234 -0.28 4.64 -1.67
C LEU A 234 0.71 3.80 -0.87
N ASP A 235 0.55 2.48 -0.88
CA ASP A 235 1.50 1.54 -0.28
C ASP A 235 2.86 1.62 -0.98
N ALA A 236 2.88 1.59 -2.31
CA ALA A 236 4.11 1.75 -3.09
C ALA A 236 4.79 3.11 -2.85
N LEU A 237 4.01 4.15 -2.58
CA LEU A 237 4.54 5.49 -2.29
C LEU A 237 5.19 5.52 -0.90
N ARG A 238 4.52 4.93 0.09
CA ARG A 238 5.06 4.81 1.45
C ARG A 238 6.27 3.91 1.54
N GLU A 239 6.33 2.83 0.77
CA GLU A 239 7.51 1.96 0.69
C GLU A 239 8.76 2.75 0.27
N ARG A 240 8.59 3.76 -0.59
CA ARG A 240 9.66 4.69 -1.00
C ARG A 240 9.93 5.80 0.03
N GLY A 241 9.18 5.86 1.13
CA GLY A 241 9.24 6.94 2.13
C GLY A 241 8.59 8.24 1.65
N GLU A 242 7.66 8.15 0.69
CA GLU A 242 7.12 9.30 -0.03
C GLU A 242 5.63 9.52 0.26
N THR A 243 5.18 10.76 0.08
CA THR A 243 3.76 11.13 0.01
C THR A 243 3.38 11.77 -1.33
N VAL A 244 4.38 12.07 -2.18
CA VAL A 244 4.17 12.69 -3.48
C VAL A 244 4.95 11.97 -4.56
N TYR A 245 4.27 11.68 -5.66
CA TYR A 245 4.88 11.22 -6.90
C TYR A 245 4.54 12.16 -8.04
N ARG A 246 5.56 12.54 -8.82
CA ARG A 246 5.40 13.28 -10.07
C ARG A 246 6.15 12.58 -11.18
N SER A 247 5.43 12.11 -12.18
CA SER A 247 6.04 11.60 -13.42
C SER A 247 6.88 12.69 -14.09
N ALA A 248 7.97 12.31 -14.75
CA ALA A 248 8.80 13.26 -15.50
C ALA A 248 8.04 14.01 -16.61
N THR A 249 6.95 13.41 -17.12
CA THR A 249 6.10 14.01 -18.16
C THR A 249 4.87 14.75 -17.61
N ALA A 250 4.68 14.75 -16.28
CA ALA A 250 3.62 15.50 -15.63
C ALA A 250 3.96 17.00 -15.60
N ARG A 251 3.00 17.83 -15.97
CA ARG A 251 3.10 19.28 -15.93
C ARG A 251 2.24 19.80 -14.79
N CYS A 252 2.82 20.60 -13.91
CA CYS A 252 2.07 21.28 -12.87
C CYS A 252 2.69 22.65 -12.61
N GLY A 253 1.83 23.65 -12.48
CA GLY A 253 2.23 24.98 -12.02
C GLY A 253 2.38 25.05 -10.50
N ARG A 254 2.07 26.21 -9.92
CA ARG A 254 1.94 26.35 -8.47
C ARG A 254 0.83 25.45 -7.94
N LEU A 255 1.20 24.45 -7.15
CA LEU A 255 0.29 23.45 -6.60
C LEU A 255 0.43 23.40 -5.07
N GLU A 256 -0.67 23.53 -4.37
CA GLU A 256 -0.77 23.22 -2.94
C GLU A 256 -1.14 21.75 -2.76
N ILE A 257 -0.46 21.07 -1.83
CA ILE A 257 -0.67 19.65 -1.57
C ILE A 257 -0.95 19.40 -0.10
N ASP A 258 -1.78 18.40 0.15
CA ASP A 258 -1.95 17.78 1.45
C ASP A 258 -2.21 16.26 1.24
N GLY A 259 -1.84 15.43 2.20
CA GLY A 259 -1.95 13.98 2.03
C GLY A 259 -1.11 13.43 0.89
N TYR A 260 -1.67 12.42 0.22
CA TYR A 260 -1.00 11.74 -0.89
C TYR A 260 -1.36 12.35 -2.23
N VAL A 261 -0.34 12.70 -3.03
CA VAL A 261 -0.57 13.26 -4.38
C VAL A 261 0.26 12.51 -5.40
N VAL A 262 -0.40 11.92 -6.39
CA VAL A 262 0.23 11.16 -7.47
C VAL A 262 -0.14 11.80 -8.79
N LEU A 263 0.87 12.26 -9.53
CA LEU A 263 0.74 12.85 -10.86
C LEU A 263 1.36 11.90 -11.88
N GLU A 264 0.54 11.06 -12.51
CA GLU A 264 0.99 10.12 -13.54
C GLU A 264 1.40 10.82 -14.83
N SER A 265 1.88 10.03 -15.80
CA SER A 265 2.38 10.55 -17.07
C SER A 265 1.38 11.44 -17.82
N ARG A 266 1.88 12.52 -18.44
CA ARG A 266 1.06 13.46 -19.24
C ARG A 266 -0.10 14.11 -18.49
N THR A 267 -0.07 14.13 -17.16
CA THR A 267 -1.02 14.92 -16.37
C THR A 267 -0.72 16.42 -16.48
N GLU A 268 -1.76 17.25 -16.39
CA GLU A 268 -1.65 18.71 -16.39
C GLU A 268 -2.43 19.29 -15.20
N VAL A 269 -1.72 19.96 -14.29
CA VAL A 269 -2.31 20.66 -13.14
C VAL A 269 -2.14 22.16 -13.34
N ARG A 270 -3.26 22.89 -13.42
CA ARG A 270 -3.26 24.36 -13.59
C ARG A 270 -2.70 25.06 -12.35
N ASP A 271 -2.10 26.23 -12.57
CA ASP A 271 -1.61 27.10 -11.50
C ASP A 271 -2.70 27.46 -10.49
N GLY A 272 -2.35 27.43 -9.20
CA GLY A 272 -3.26 27.75 -8.10
C GLY A 272 -4.17 26.60 -7.66
N SER A 273 -3.95 25.40 -8.19
CA SER A 273 -4.67 24.21 -7.73
C SER A 273 -4.26 23.77 -6.33
N ARG A 274 -5.20 23.09 -5.65
CA ARG A 274 -4.99 22.42 -4.36
C ARG A 274 -5.42 20.96 -4.46
N LEU A 275 -4.53 20.03 -4.15
CA LEU A 275 -4.80 18.60 -4.20
C LEU A 275 -4.58 17.97 -2.83
N ARG A 276 -5.62 17.35 -2.28
CA ARG A 276 -5.56 16.52 -1.08
C ARG A 276 -5.88 15.08 -1.43
N ASN A 277 -5.01 14.12 -1.14
CA ASN A 277 -5.31 12.69 -1.36
C ASN A 277 -5.85 12.42 -2.79
N CYS A 278 -5.06 12.75 -3.81
CA CYS A 278 -5.47 12.67 -5.21
C CYS A 278 -4.50 11.81 -6.03
N ILE A 279 -5.05 10.92 -6.85
CA ILE A 279 -4.31 10.15 -7.85
C ILE A 279 -4.77 10.60 -9.24
N LEU A 280 -3.94 11.33 -9.95
CA LEU A 280 -4.20 11.74 -11.32
C LEU A 280 -3.61 10.69 -12.26
N LEU A 281 -4.47 10.00 -12.99
CA LEU A 281 -4.13 8.98 -13.97
C LEU A 281 -3.60 9.61 -15.27
N PRO A 282 -2.95 8.83 -16.16
CA PRO A 282 -2.32 9.37 -17.34
C PRO A 282 -3.25 10.22 -18.21
N GLY A 283 -2.83 11.45 -18.52
CA GLY A 283 -3.61 12.39 -19.34
C GLY A 283 -4.68 13.20 -18.59
N ALA A 284 -4.81 13.07 -17.27
CA ALA A 284 -5.73 13.89 -16.49
C ALA A 284 -5.35 15.38 -16.51
N VAL A 285 -6.34 16.25 -16.69
CA VAL A 285 -6.18 17.72 -16.66
C VAL A 285 -7.05 18.28 -15.55
N VAL A 286 -6.47 19.03 -14.60
CA VAL A 286 -7.19 19.51 -13.41
C VAL A 286 -6.93 20.98 -13.09
N SER A 287 -7.92 21.62 -12.47
CA SER A 287 -7.85 22.99 -11.98
C SER A 287 -8.74 23.15 -10.74
N GLY A 288 -8.35 24.02 -9.80
CA GLY A 288 -9.09 24.25 -8.56
C GLY A 288 -8.72 23.26 -7.45
N SER A 289 -9.65 23.03 -6.52
CA SER A 289 -9.43 22.22 -5.32
C SER A 289 -10.06 20.84 -5.44
N HIS A 290 -9.28 19.79 -5.20
CA HIS A 290 -9.75 18.41 -5.23
C HIS A 290 -9.28 17.65 -3.99
N GLU A 291 -10.16 16.77 -3.52
CA GLU A 291 -9.93 15.96 -2.34
C GLU A 291 -10.44 14.53 -2.52
N ASN A 292 -9.68 13.55 -2.01
CA ASN A 292 -10.02 12.13 -1.87
C ASN A 292 -10.58 11.50 -3.16
N ARG A 293 -9.77 11.45 -4.22
CA ARG A 293 -10.25 10.96 -5.53
C ARG A 293 -9.16 10.47 -6.48
N ILE A 294 -9.59 9.63 -7.41
CA ILE A 294 -8.84 9.30 -8.62
C ILE A 294 -9.39 10.14 -9.77
N ILE A 295 -8.54 10.79 -10.56
CA ILE A 295 -8.93 11.67 -11.66
C ILE A 295 -8.32 11.13 -12.96
N GLY A 296 -9.16 10.88 -13.96
CA GLY A 296 -8.73 10.48 -15.30
C GLY A 296 -8.80 11.63 -16.30
N PRO A 297 -8.64 11.34 -17.61
CA PRO A 297 -8.73 12.35 -18.67
C PRO A 297 -10.08 13.07 -18.74
N ASP A 298 -11.17 12.34 -18.53
CA ASP A 298 -12.56 12.79 -18.70
C ASP A 298 -13.50 12.24 -17.60
N TYR A 299 -12.93 11.72 -16.51
CA TYR A 299 -13.70 11.17 -15.39
C TYR A 299 -13.07 11.45 -14.03
N THR A 300 -13.84 11.24 -12.98
CA THR A 300 -13.39 11.30 -11.59
C THR A 300 -14.09 10.21 -10.78
N ILE A 301 -13.35 9.61 -9.85
CA ILE A 301 -13.86 8.62 -8.90
C ILE A 301 -13.60 9.15 -7.49
N SER A 302 -14.67 9.49 -6.77
CA SER A 302 -14.60 9.91 -5.37
C SER A 302 -14.38 8.71 -4.45
N LEU A 303 -13.53 8.88 -3.44
CA LEU A 303 -13.20 7.88 -2.44
C LEU A 303 -13.38 8.45 -1.04
N SER A 304 -13.56 7.59 -0.04
CA SER A 304 -13.48 8.00 1.36
C SER A 304 -12.04 8.30 1.75
N GLU A 305 -11.83 9.11 2.80
CA GLU A 305 -10.49 9.36 3.34
C GLU A 305 -9.80 8.05 3.74
N ALA A 306 -10.52 7.11 4.34
CA ALA A 306 -9.99 5.79 4.69
C ALA A 306 -9.48 4.98 3.49
N ASN A 307 -10.11 5.12 2.32
CA ASN A 307 -9.66 4.48 1.07
C ASN A 307 -8.45 5.19 0.46
N MET A 308 -8.21 6.45 0.82
CA MET A 308 -7.04 7.23 0.42
C MET A 308 -5.96 7.24 1.51
N GLN A 309 -5.71 6.07 2.10
CA GLN A 309 -4.59 5.83 3.01
C GLN A 309 -3.75 4.63 2.53
N PRO A 310 -2.58 4.36 3.13
CA PRO A 310 -1.86 3.08 3.02
C PRO A 310 -2.52 1.96 3.83
N ALA A 311 -2.27 0.70 3.50
CA ALA A 311 -2.92 -0.47 4.11
C ALA A 311 -2.68 -0.55 5.62
N LEU A 312 -1.44 -0.31 6.05
CA LEU A 312 -1.07 -0.26 7.46
C LEU A 312 -1.93 0.73 8.26
N HIS A 313 -2.28 1.85 7.62
CA HIS A 313 -3.03 2.95 8.23
C HIS A 313 -4.54 2.68 8.23
N ALA A 314 -5.11 2.20 7.13
CA ALA A 314 -6.55 1.89 7.11
C ALA A 314 -6.93 0.63 7.88
N ALA A 315 -5.99 -0.30 8.09
CA ALA A 315 -6.22 -1.48 8.91
C ALA A 315 -6.45 -1.11 10.38
N GLU A 316 -5.95 0.04 10.83
CA GLU A 316 -6.12 0.51 12.19
C GLU A 316 -6.94 1.82 12.23
N LYS A 317 -8.25 1.65 12.33
CA LYS A 317 -9.16 2.73 12.72
C LYS A 317 -9.79 2.43 14.06
N LYS A 318 -10.08 3.47 14.83
CA LYS A 318 -10.88 3.38 16.04
C LYS A 318 -11.95 4.45 16.08
N ARG A 319 -12.99 4.24 16.87
CA ARG A 319 -14.00 5.26 17.15
C ARG A 319 -13.65 5.98 18.44
N VAL A 320 -13.65 7.31 18.38
CA VAL A 320 -13.42 8.17 19.55
C VAL A 320 -14.68 8.97 19.86
N ALA A 321 -15.01 9.07 21.15
CA ALA A 321 -16.12 9.91 21.61
C ALA A 321 -15.64 11.35 21.67
N LEU A 322 -16.26 12.25 20.91
CA LEU A 322 -15.93 13.68 20.93
C LEU A 322 -16.36 14.36 22.24
N SER A 323 -17.13 13.67 23.07
CA SER A 323 -17.44 14.06 24.45
C SER A 323 -16.34 13.73 25.46
N ASP A 324 -15.34 12.89 25.11
CA ASP A 324 -14.18 12.65 25.99
C ASP A 324 -13.43 13.99 26.18
N PRO A 325 -13.07 14.38 27.43
CA PRO A 325 -12.40 15.64 27.73
C PRO A 325 -11.17 15.93 26.86
N LEU A 326 -10.47 14.88 26.40
CA LEU A 326 -9.34 15.01 25.48
C LEU A 326 -9.75 15.67 24.16
N PHE A 327 -10.94 15.37 23.63
CA PHE A 327 -11.41 15.89 22.33
C PHE A 327 -12.37 17.08 22.48
N ALA A 328 -13.07 17.17 23.60
CA ALA A 328 -14.17 18.10 23.79
C ALA A 328 -13.75 19.58 23.68
N SER A 329 -12.53 19.94 24.09
CA SER A 329 -12.04 21.33 23.98
C SER A 329 -11.87 21.80 22.53
N HIS A 330 -11.53 20.89 21.61
CA HIS A 330 -11.25 21.22 20.21
C HIS A 330 -12.44 20.95 19.29
N PHE A 331 -13.12 19.82 19.48
CA PHE A 331 -14.24 19.38 18.65
C PHE A 331 -15.61 19.69 19.24
N GLY A 332 -15.68 20.08 20.51
CA GLY A 332 -16.93 20.48 21.15
C GLY A 332 -17.57 21.68 20.45
N THR A 333 -18.89 21.64 20.30
CA THR A 333 -19.68 22.72 19.73
C THR A 333 -19.49 24.01 20.54
N PRO A 334 -19.36 25.19 19.89
CA PRO A 334 -19.55 26.45 20.59
C PRO A 334 -20.97 26.48 21.15
N SER A 335 -21.11 26.53 22.47
CA SER A 335 -22.38 26.90 23.09
C SER A 335 -22.73 28.35 22.72
N ALA A 336 -24.02 28.57 22.42
CA ALA A 336 -24.76 29.84 22.33
C ALA A 336 -25.12 30.36 20.92
N ASN A 337 -26.22 29.83 20.36
CA ASN A 337 -27.38 30.57 19.80
C ASN A 337 -28.15 29.72 18.77
N ALA A 338 -28.90 28.72 19.25
CA ALA A 338 -29.98 28.12 18.47
C ALA A 338 -31.14 27.81 19.43
N ARG A 339 -32.05 28.76 19.58
CA ARG A 339 -33.42 28.45 19.99
C ARG A 339 -34.08 27.67 18.85
N ALA A 340 -34.18 26.35 18.99
CA ALA A 340 -35.30 25.57 18.48
C ALA A 340 -35.20 24.13 19.04
N ALA A 341 -36.32 23.65 19.55
CA ALA A 341 -36.46 22.41 20.30
C ALA A 341 -36.19 21.14 19.45
N ALA A 342 -35.40 20.23 20.01
CA ALA A 342 -35.47 18.79 19.76
C ALA A 342 -34.96 18.06 21.01
N PRO A 343 -35.53 16.90 21.39
CA PRO A 343 -35.06 16.16 22.55
C PRO A 343 -33.63 15.67 22.28
N ALA A 344 -32.72 15.99 23.21
CA ALA A 344 -31.33 15.54 23.15
C ALA A 344 -31.30 14.02 23.09
N SER A 345 -30.77 13.45 21.99
CA SER A 345 -30.33 12.08 22.02
C SER A 345 -29.06 12.03 22.88
N ASP A 346 -29.11 11.37 24.03
CA ASP A 346 -27.98 11.13 24.96
C ASP A 346 -26.85 10.25 24.37
N SER A 347 -26.77 10.13 23.04
CA SER A 347 -25.70 9.39 22.39
C SER A 347 -24.48 10.29 22.20
N PRO A 348 -23.29 9.92 22.72
CA PRO A 348 -22.09 10.70 22.51
C PRO A 348 -21.82 10.86 21.01
N LEU A 349 -21.39 12.06 20.61
CA LEU A 349 -20.98 12.33 19.23
C LEU A 349 -19.66 11.59 18.97
N TRP A 350 -19.57 10.83 17.89
CA TRP A 350 -18.39 10.00 17.57
C TRP A 350 -17.69 10.50 16.31
N SER A 351 -16.37 10.28 16.26
CA SER A 351 -15.59 10.38 15.03
C SER A 351 -14.71 9.15 14.84
N ASP A 352 -14.33 8.87 13.59
CA ASP A 352 -13.30 7.91 13.25
C ASP A 352 -11.92 8.57 13.46
N ALA A 353 -11.03 7.84 14.13
CA ALA A 353 -9.62 8.18 14.27
C ALA A 353 -8.81 7.22 13.40
N ILE A 354 -8.14 7.75 12.38
CA ILE A 354 -7.43 6.99 11.35
C ILE A 354 -5.93 7.05 11.64
N LEU A 355 -5.24 5.90 11.71
CA LEU A 355 -3.78 5.90 11.89
C LEU A 355 -3.11 6.64 10.72
N ILE A 356 -2.24 7.60 11.01
CA ILE A 356 -1.49 8.38 10.00
C ILE A 356 0.03 8.23 10.15
N GLY A 357 0.50 7.61 11.23
CA GLY A 357 1.91 7.31 11.40
C GLY A 357 2.21 6.47 12.65
N LEU A 358 3.30 5.71 12.56
CA LEU A 358 3.93 5.01 13.67
C LEU A 358 5.24 5.75 13.98
N GLY A 359 5.40 6.23 15.21
CA GLY A 359 6.65 6.83 15.68
C GLY A 359 7.68 5.76 16.03
N GLY A 360 8.97 6.12 15.97
CA GLY A 360 10.10 5.22 16.32
C GLY A 360 10.15 4.76 17.79
N SER A 361 9.21 5.19 18.62
CA SER A 361 9.10 4.93 20.06
C SER A 361 7.79 4.22 20.43
N ASP A 362 7.27 3.34 19.55
CA ASP A 362 5.98 2.64 19.71
C ASP A 362 4.74 3.56 19.81
N ARG A 363 4.91 4.84 19.50
CA ARG A 363 3.84 5.85 19.50
C ARG A 363 2.99 5.71 18.26
N ARG A 364 1.69 5.93 18.42
CA ARG A 364 0.72 5.87 17.33
C ARG A 364 0.08 7.24 17.18
N TYR A 365 -0.03 7.70 15.94
CA TYR A 365 -0.64 8.98 15.62
C TYR A 365 -1.90 8.74 14.81
N PHE A 366 -3.04 9.23 15.30
CA PHE A 366 -4.33 9.10 14.65
C PHE A 366 -4.88 10.48 14.28
N ARG A 367 -5.27 10.68 13.03
CA ARG A 367 -6.01 11.87 12.62
C ARG A 367 -7.48 11.70 12.99
N VAL A 368 -8.02 12.69 13.69
CA VAL A 368 -9.44 12.79 14.03
C VAL A 368 -10.02 13.98 13.28
N GLN A 369 -11.18 13.81 12.65
CA GLN A 369 -11.85 14.89 11.92
C GLN A 369 -13.31 15.02 12.35
N HIS A 370 -13.77 16.24 12.60
CA HIS A 370 -15.19 16.51 12.84
C HIS A 370 -15.54 17.97 12.55
N GLY A 371 -16.67 18.21 11.88
CA GLY A 371 -17.18 19.56 11.62
C GLY A 371 -16.20 20.47 10.86
N GLY A 372 -15.38 19.91 9.96
CA GLY A 372 -14.35 20.65 9.22
C GLY A 372 -13.07 20.95 10.01
N ARG A 373 -12.99 20.56 11.29
CA ARG A 373 -11.77 20.64 12.11
C ARG A 373 -11.04 19.30 12.07
N THR A 374 -9.72 19.34 12.21
CA THR A 374 -8.86 18.17 12.38
C THR A 374 -7.95 18.31 13.58
N ALA A 375 -7.49 17.19 14.11
CA ALA A 375 -6.46 17.11 15.16
C ALA A 375 -5.74 15.76 15.07
N VAL A 376 -4.54 15.68 15.63
CA VAL A 376 -3.74 14.45 15.73
C VAL A 376 -3.73 13.97 17.16
N LEU A 377 -4.34 12.81 17.39
CA LEU A 377 -4.24 12.06 18.63
C LEU A 377 -2.92 11.28 18.63
N MET A 378 -2.04 11.60 19.56
CA MET A 378 -0.89 10.78 19.91
C MET A 378 -1.28 9.82 21.04
N GLU A 379 -0.96 8.55 20.88
CA GLU A 379 -1.04 7.54 21.94
C GLU A 379 0.29 6.83 22.12
N CYS A 380 0.68 6.66 23.38
CA CYS A 380 1.87 5.91 23.77
C CYS A 380 1.48 4.62 24.51
N ARG A 381 2.44 3.71 24.65
CA ARG A 381 2.28 2.59 25.60
C ARG A 381 2.20 3.12 27.04
N PRO A 382 1.50 2.44 27.96
CA PRO A 382 1.40 2.86 29.35
C PRO A 382 2.76 3.08 30.03
N GLU A 383 3.78 2.33 29.61
CA GLU A 383 5.14 2.37 30.16
C GLU A 383 6.07 3.36 29.43
N ASP A 384 5.59 4.13 28.44
CA ASP A 384 6.42 5.10 27.70
C ASP A 384 6.88 6.24 28.62
N LEU A 385 8.15 6.14 29.05
CA LEU A 385 8.81 7.13 29.90
C LEU A 385 9.02 8.48 29.21
N ASP A 386 8.93 8.53 27.88
CA ASP A 386 9.13 9.75 27.11
C ASP A 386 7.83 10.54 26.87
N PHE A 387 6.65 10.00 27.26
CA PHE A 387 5.39 10.72 27.10
C PHE A 387 5.41 12.10 27.79
N GLU A 388 5.78 12.14 29.07
CA GLU A 388 5.84 13.40 29.83
C GLU A 388 6.89 14.36 29.25
N ARG A 389 8.00 13.81 28.74
CA ARG A 389 9.05 14.60 28.07
C ARG A 389 8.50 15.24 26.81
N HIS A 390 7.75 14.50 26.01
CA HIS A 390 7.15 15.00 24.78
C HIS A 390 6.24 16.21 25.04
N LEU A 391 5.40 16.13 26.08
CA LEU A 391 4.53 17.25 26.47
C LEU A 391 5.34 18.44 26.96
N ALA A 392 6.29 18.22 27.88
CA ALA A 392 7.14 19.27 28.43
C ALA A 392 8.00 19.97 27.36
N TYR A 393 8.50 19.23 26.38
CA TYR A 393 9.30 19.77 25.28
C TYR A 393 8.43 20.60 24.36
N THR A 394 7.22 20.13 24.03
CA THR A 394 6.27 20.87 23.19
C THR A 394 5.91 22.20 23.84
N GLU A 395 5.55 22.20 25.12
CA GLU A 395 5.21 23.43 25.84
C GLU A 395 6.39 24.41 25.90
N PHE A 396 7.58 23.89 26.23
CA PHE A 396 8.81 24.68 26.30
C PHE A 396 9.15 25.34 24.96
N PHE A 397 9.17 24.56 23.87
CA PHE A 397 9.48 25.08 22.54
C PHE A 397 8.44 26.10 22.07
N ALA A 398 7.15 25.83 22.28
CA ALA A 398 6.09 26.78 21.96
C ALA A 398 6.27 28.12 22.70
N ARG A 399 6.59 28.08 24.00
CA ARG A 399 6.84 29.28 24.84
C ARG A 399 8.02 30.12 24.36
N HIS A 400 9.01 29.48 23.72
CA HIS A 400 10.21 30.15 23.20
C HIS A 400 10.17 30.33 21.67
N ALA A 401 8.97 30.40 21.09
CA ALA A 401 8.74 30.70 19.68
C ALA A 401 9.43 29.72 18.70
N VAL A 402 9.74 28.51 19.15
CA VAL A 402 10.13 27.41 18.27
C VAL A 402 8.84 26.80 17.72
N PRO A 403 8.68 26.71 16.38
CA PRO A 403 7.47 26.17 15.80
C PRO A 403 7.36 24.67 16.10
N VAL A 404 6.34 24.33 16.88
CA VAL A 404 5.92 22.96 17.21
C VAL A 404 4.40 22.89 17.07
N PRO A 405 3.81 21.71 16.79
CA PRO A 405 2.36 21.57 16.74
C PRO A 405 1.73 22.04 18.05
N ALA A 406 0.66 22.84 17.98
CA ALA A 406 -0.03 23.25 19.19
C ALA A 406 -0.61 22.03 19.91
N MET A 407 -0.39 21.92 21.22
CA MET A 407 -1.02 20.89 22.06
C MET A 407 -2.37 21.41 22.56
N PHE A 408 -3.46 20.76 22.16
CA PHE A 408 -4.81 21.15 22.56
C PHE A 408 -5.20 20.63 23.93
N SER A 409 -4.77 19.40 24.26
CA SER A 409 -5.12 18.72 25.51
C SER A 409 -4.23 17.48 25.71
N SER A 410 -4.19 16.97 26.93
CA SER A 410 -3.45 15.75 27.27
C SER A 410 -4.12 14.97 28.39
N ASP A 411 -3.96 13.65 28.35
CA ASP A 411 -4.34 12.69 29.36
C ASP A 411 -3.10 11.87 29.76
N SER A 412 -2.42 12.31 30.82
CA SER A 412 -1.21 11.65 31.31
C SER A 412 -1.46 10.25 31.89
N ALA A 413 -2.68 9.95 32.36
CA ALA A 413 -3.01 8.63 32.89
C ALA A 413 -3.15 7.61 31.76
N GLY A 414 -3.83 8.00 30.68
CA GLY A 414 -3.95 7.18 29.47
C GLY A 414 -2.75 7.26 28.51
N LYS A 415 -1.77 8.14 28.77
CA LYS A 415 -0.63 8.44 27.90
C LYS A 415 -1.08 8.85 26.49
N ARG A 416 -2.07 9.74 26.44
CA ARG A 416 -2.66 10.29 25.21
C ARG A 416 -2.53 11.80 25.18
N ALA A 417 -2.30 12.38 24.01
CA ALA A 417 -2.34 13.84 23.84
C ALA A 417 -2.91 14.20 22.48
N LEU A 418 -3.61 15.34 22.42
CA LEU A 418 -4.21 15.86 21.20
C LEU A 418 -3.43 17.07 20.72
N PHE A 419 -2.98 17.01 19.48
CA PHE A 419 -2.18 18.05 18.84
C PHE A 419 -2.89 18.64 17.61
N GLU A 420 -2.43 19.81 17.21
CA GLU A 420 -2.71 20.42 15.92
C GLU A 420 -2.33 19.47 14.78
N ASP A 421 -3.21 19.40 13.78
CA ASP A 421 -2.96 18.67 12.56
C ASP A 421 -2.35 19.60 11.51
N LEU A 422 -1.04 19.47 11.29
CA LEU A 422 -0.29 20.25 10.31
C LEU A 422 -0.42 19.69 8.87
N GLY A 423 -1.22 18.64 8.66
CA GLY A 423 -1.34 17.95 7.39
C GLY A 423 -0.17 16.98 7.13
N ASP A 424 -0.08 16.49 5.89
CA ASP A 424 0.91 15.46 5.51
C ASP A 424 2.04 16.02 4.61
N ALA A 425 2.02 17.32 4.34
CA ALA A 425 3.02 17.97 3.50
C ALA A 425 4.35 18.10 4.26
N SER A 426 5.37 17.38 3.79
CA SER A 426 6.75 17.55 4.27
C SER A 426 7.53 18.52 3.38
N LEU A 427 8.60 19.11 3.92
CA LEU A 427 9.53 19.93 3.12
C LEU A 427 10.08 19.14 1.92
N TYR A 428 10.35 17.85 2.13
CA TYR A 428 10.85 16.97 1.08
C TYR A 428 9.79 16.76 -0.02
N ALA A 429 8.54 16.50 0.34
CA ALA A 429 7.42 16.41 -0.61
C ALA A 429 7.18 17.75 -1.34
N TYR A 430 7.29 18.86 -0.63
CA TYR A 430 7.16 20.21 -1.18
C TYR A 430 8.18 20.49 -2.30
N LEU A 431 9.42 20.05 -2.12
CA LEU A 431 10.52 20.24 -3.08
C LEU A 431 10.44 19.32 -4.32
N LYS A 432 9.56 18.31 -4.31
CA LYS A 432 9.34 17.43 -5.48
C LYS A 432 8.48 18.06 -6.57
N LEU A 433 7.79 19.13 -6.24
CA LEU A 433 6.95 19.88 -7.16
C LEU A 433 7.72 21.09 -7.71
N PRO A 434 7.41 21.56 -8.92
CA PRO A 434 7.98 22.79 -9.46
C PRO A 434 7.70 23.97 -8.52
N ARG A 435 8.78 24.69 -8.17
CA ARG A 435 8.74 25.91 -7.36
C ARG A 435 9.69 26.92 -7.96
N ASP A 436 9.32 28.20 -7.88
CA ASP A 436 10.24 29.29 -8.17
C ASP A 436 11.27 29.45 -7.05
N THR A 437 12.42 30.05 -7.38
CA THR A 437 13.53 30.25 -6.44
C THR A 437 13.13 31.04 -5.21
N ALA A 438 12.27 32.06 -5.36
CA ALA A 438 11.85 32.90 -4.23
C ALA A 438 11.01 32.10 -3.22
N SER A 439 10.11 31.23 -3.69
CA SER A 439 9.35 30.31 -2.83
C SER A 439 10.27 29.36 -2.05
N ILE A 440 11.29 28.79 -2.71
CA ILE A 440 12.27 27.91 -2.06
C ILE A 440 13.07 28.69 -1.01
N GLU A 441 13.61 29.85 -1.36
CA GLU A 441 14.37 30.70 -0.44
C GLU A 441 13.56 31.12 0.79
N SER A 442 12.27 31.44 0.60
CA SER A 442 11.37 31.78 1.71
C SER A 442 11.25 30.63 2.72
N VAL A 443 11.09 29.40 2.24
CA VAL A 443 11.01 28.21 3.11
C VAL A 443 12.34 27.96 3.80
N TYR A 444 13.46 28.03 3.08
CA TYR A 444 14.80 27.89 3.68
C TYR A 444 15.05 28.94 4.76
N ARG A 445 14.67 30.20 4.52
CA ARG A 445 14.80 31.27 5.52
C ARG A 445 13.99 30.97 6.78
N ALA A 446 12.76 30.50 6.64
CA ALA A 446 11.92 30.11 7.76
C ALA A 446 12.56 28.97 8.57
N VAL A 447 13.07 27.93 7.90
CA VAL A 447 13.78 26.82 8.54
C VAL A 447 15.03 27.32 9.29
N MET A 448 15.85 28.15 8.65
CA MET A 448 17.04 28.73 9.27
C MET A 448 16.69 29.57 10.50
N GLN A 449 15.62 30.36 10.43
CA GLN A 449 15.15 31.14 11.57
C GLN A 449 14.75 30.22 12.73
N SER A 450 14.01 29.14 12.48
CA SER A 450 13.65 28.17 13.51
C SER A 450 14.87 27.50 14.13
N LEU A 451 15.87 27.11 13.32
CA LEU A 451 17.12 26.52 13.80
C LEU A 451 17.90 27.50 14.68
N VAL A 452 18.01 28.77 14.26
CA VAL A 452 18.65 29.81 15.08
C VAL A 452 17.91 29.98 16.40
N THR A 453 16.57 30.04 16.41
CA THR A 453 15.78 30.15 17.65
C THR A 453 16.04 28.97 18.59
N ILE A 454 16.08 27.74 18.07
CA ILE A 454 16.38 26.54 18.86
C ILE A 454 17.77 26.63 19.49
N HIS A 455 18.79 26.96 18.70
CA HIS A 455 20.19 26.97 19.14
C HIS A 455 20.61 28.21 19.94
N THR A 456 19.75 29.22 20.04
CA THR A 456 20.04 30.45 20.81
C THR A 456 19.03 30.62 21.93
N SER A 457 17.92 31.30 21.67
CA SER A 457 16.94 31.73 22.66
C SER A 457 16.35 30.56 23.46
N ALA A 458 16.05 29.43 22.81
CA ALA A 458 15.56 28.24 23.52
C ALA A 458 16.68 27.57 24.32
N THR A 459 17.89 27.45 23.76
CA THR A 459 19.04 26.83 24.46
C THR A 459 19.43 27.60 25.73
N ASP A 460 19.46 28.93 25.68
CA ASP A 460 19.76 29.78 26.85
C ASP A 460 18.75 29.59 27.99
N ARG A 461 17.51 29.23 27.64
CA ARG A 461 16.40 29.02 28.57
C ARG A 461 16.13 27.57 28.91
N VAL A 462 16.98 26.62 28.48
CA VAL A 462 16.78 25.18 28.73
C VAL A 462 16.61 24.83 30.22
N HIS A 463 17.14 25.68 31.12
CA HIS A 463 16.97 25.55 32.56
C HIS A 463 15.51 25.65 33.03
N GLU A 464 14.62 26.27 32.24
CA GLU A 464 13.18 26.32 32.48
C GLU A 464 12.47 24.97 32.20
N CYS A 465 13.15 24.03 31.52
CA CYS A 465 12.65 22.68 31.25
C CYS A 465 13.62 21.61 31.80
N PRO A 466 13.49 21.22 33.10
CA PRO A 466 14.39 20.26 33.73
C PRO A 466 14.49 18.91 33.01
N LEU A 467 13.37 18.42 32.44
CA LEU A 467 13.33 17.18 31.67
C LEU A 467 14.15 17.25 30.37
N LEU A 468 14.36 18.45 29.81
CA LEU A 468 15.20 18.66 28.63
C LEU A 468 16.66 18.86 29.05
N LYS A 469 16.90 19.70 30.06
CA LYS A 469 18.24 19.98 30.60
C LYS A 469 18.97 18.72 31.09
N THR A 470 18.23 17.78 31.66
CA THR A 470 18.81 16.52 32.20
C THR A 470 19.11 15.49 31.11
N ARG A 471 18.77 15.75 29.84
CA ARG A 471 19.10 14.86 28.75
C ARG A 471 20.55 15.07 28.34
N ILE A 472 21.37 14.05 28.59
CA ILE A 472 22.79 14.05 28.23
C ILE A 472 22.92 13.28 26.93
N PHE A 473 23.54 13.91 25.93
CA PHE A 473 24.01 13.23 24.72
C PHE A 473 25.49 12.90 24.92
N ASP A 474 25.75 11.80 25.60
CA ASP A 474 27.10 11.32 25.89
C ASP A 474 27.60 10.33 24.82
N TYR A 475 28.83 9.85 25.01
CA TYR A 475 29.46 8.90 24.10
C TYR A 475 28.68 7.58 23.99
N ASP A 476 28.13 7.09 25.10
CA ASP A 476 27.37 5.84 25.10
C ASP A 476 26.05 5.98 24.34
N TYR A 477 25.35 7.10 24.51
CA TYR A 477 24.15 7.40 23.76
C TYR A 477 24.43 7.56 22.25
N PHE A 478 25.50 8.28 21.89
CA PHE A 478 25.94 8.41 20.50
C PHE A 478 26.29 7.05 19.88
N ARG A 479 26.98 6.19 20.62
CA ARG A 479 27.31 4.82 20.18
C ARG A 479 26.05 3.98 20.01
N TRP A 480 25.06 4.11 20.90
CA TRP A 480 23.78 3.43 20.78
C TRP A 480 23.03 3.85 19.51
N GLU A 481 22.85 5.16 19.27
CA GLU A 481 22.19 5.69 18.07
C GLU A 481 22.89 5.21 16.79
N THR A 482 24.23 5.28 16.77
CA THR A 482 25.04 4.81 15.63
C THR A 482 24.84 3.31 15.39
N THR A 483 24.88 2.51 16.46
CA THR A 483 24.67 1.06 16.38
C THR A 483 23.26 0.73 15.89
N TYR A 484 22.26 1.43 16.41
CA TYR A 484 20.87 1.29 15.99
C TYR A 484 20.69 1.60 14.51
N PHE A 485 21.29 2.68 14.01
CA PHE A 485 21.26 3.02 12.58
C PHE A 485 21.94 1.93 11.72
N LEU A 486 23.12 1.46 12.13
CA LEU A 486 23.81 0.38 11.42
C LEU A 486 22.97 -0.90 11.37
N ASP A 487 22.34 -1.28 12.49
CA ASP A 487 21.54 -2.50 12.58
C ASP A 487 20.22 -2.39 11.83
N ARG A 488 19.46 -1.34 12.08
CA ARG A 488 18.09 -1.21 11.57
C ARG A 488 18.07 -0.72 10.15
N PHE A 489 18.91 0.26 9.81
CA PHE A 489 18.91 0.84 8.48
C PHE A 489 19.92 0.14 7.56
N VAL A 490 21.20 0.09 7.91
CA VAL A 490 22.24 -0.42 6.98
C VAL A 490 22.10 -1.92 6.75
N VAL A 491 22.03 -2.71 7.82
CA VAL A 491 21.87 -4.16 7.73
C VAL A 491 20.39 -4.51 7.50
N GLY A 492 19.50 -4.00 8.35
CA GLY A 492 18.09 -4.37 8.35
C GLY A 492 17.34 -3.97 7.08
N LEU A 493 17.41 -2.69 6.70
CA LEU A 493 16.65 -2.15 5.56
C LEU A 493 17.43 -2.24 4.25
N ARG A 494 18.71 -1.83 4.24
CA ARG A 494 19.53 -1.77 3.03
C ARG A 494 20.22 -3.09 2.69
N LYS A 495 20.16 -4.08 3.58
CA LYS A 495 20.74 -5.42 3.39
C LYS A 495 22.23 -5.38 3.08
N LEU A 496 22.96 -4.39 3.59
CA LEU A 496 24.40 -4.24 3.40
C LEU A 496 25.17 -4.90 4.54
N GLN A 497 26.24 -5.63 4.22
CA GLN A 497 27.14 -6.19 5.21
C GLN A 497 28.17 -5.15 5.69
N ILE A 498 28.43 -5.13 6.99
CA ILE A 498 29.42 -4.24 7.61
C ILE A 498 30.62 -5.09 8.03
N ALA A 499 31.74 -4.98 7.30
CA ALA A 499 32.92 -5.84 7.49
C ALA A 499 33.74 -5.52 8.76
N SER A 500 33.63 -4.30 9.29
CA SER A 500 34.50 -3.81 10.39
C SER A 500 33.65 -3.19 11.51
N ARG A 501 32.82 -4.01 12.15
CA ARG A 501 32.01 -3.58 13.29
C ARG A 501 32.86 -3.64 14.57
N PRO A 502 33.10 -2.53 15.28
CA PRO A 502 33.66 -2.59 16.63
C PRO A 502 32.68 -3.37 17.52
N ALA A 503 33.21 -4.24 18.37
CA ALA A 503 32.43 -5.04 19.32
C ALA A 503 31.65 -4.17 20.31
#